data_AF-A0A4S2MHP4-F1
#
_entry.id   AF-A0A4S2MHP4-F1
#
_cell.length_a   1.000
_cell.length_b   1.000
_cell.length_c   1.000
_cell.angle_alpha   90.00
_cell.angle_beta   90.00
_cell.angle_gamma   90.00
#
_symmetry.space_group_name_H-M   'P 1'
#
loop_
_entity.id
_entity.type
_entity.pdbx_description
1 polymer ?
#
loop_
_entity_poly.entity_id
_entity_poly.type
_entity_poly.pdbx_seq_one_letter_code
_entity_poly.pdbx_strand_id
1 'polypeptide(L)'
;MLKAWTRIDVDKEDSLCTVSTSHKDNSASARGLTPAASSRPSTSTSTSQSSSARQTLPSPLPRRQPVPSCNTCLNPIRGSLPIKPNCSHTFCDPCAREHFTRATTNESLYPPSCCGKPIPFVRVFHCLTSSERTRFRRAQLEFASTDRTYCSNLCCGVFIQSGKELAVCPFCKSRSCGHCKRAEHPDIDCPEDTQLQKVLRLAERKGWKRCPRCRTMVEMRSGCYHITCKCSAEWCYLCSAPWKTCACSQWQEANLLTPRVVDRRIVRNSRVDPDGCQHSRKWWREQGRNSYTCAFCGETMYWYILSCRGTNCGILACRDCRGYFPLRL
;
A
#
# COMPACT_ATOMS: atom_id res chain seq x y z
N MET A 1 20.35 12.87 -13.34
CA MET A 1 19.42 13.64 -14.20
C MET A 1 18.04 13.71 -13.53
N LEU A 2 17.76 14.75 -12.74
CA LEU A 2 16.44 14.96 -12.17
C LEU A 2 15.53 15.59 -13.23
N LYS A 3 14.53 14.84 -13.73
CA LYS A 3 13.46 15.43 -14.53
C LYS A 3 12.55 16.23 -13.59
N ALA A 4 12.31 17.51 -13.89
CA ALA A 4 11.42 18.34 -13.10
C ALA A 4 9.96 17.87 -13.28
N TRP A 5 9.31 17.45 -12.19
CA TRP A 5 7.89 17.12 -12.18
C TRP A 5 7.08 18.40 -11.91
N THR A 6 6.55 19.02 -12.95
CA THR A 6 5.56 20.09 -12.80
C THR A 6 4.25 19.48 -12.31
N ARG A 7 3.99 19.61 -11.00
CA ARG A 7 2.79 19.12 -10.32
C ARG A 7 1.55 19.80 -10.91
N ILE A 8 0.73 19.04 -11.63
CA ILE A 8 -0.51 19.53 -12.25
C ILE A 8 -1.56 19.77 -11.16
N ASP A 9 -2.22 20.93 -11.20
CA ASP A 9 -3.36 21.23 -10.34
C ASP A 9 -4.60 20.45 -10.78
N VAL A 10 -5.08 19.58 -9.91
CA VAL A 10 -6.24 18.68 -10.14
C VAL A 10 -7.57 19.45 -10.08
N ASP A 11 -7.53 20.70 -9.62
CA ASP A 11 -8.69 21.58 -9.41
C ASP A 11 -9.23 22.20 -10.72
N LYS A 12 -8.95 21.56 -11.87
CA LYS A 12 -9.49 21.93 -13.19
C LYS A 12 -10.40 20.82 -13.73
N GLU A 13 -11.70 20.99 -13.53
CA GLU A 13 -12.73 20.19 -14.20
C GLU A 13 -12.68 20.45 -15.72
N ASP A 14 -13.06 19.43 -16.50
CA ASP A 14 -13.25 19.44 -17.96
C ASP A 14 -12.21 20.21 -18.80
N SER A 15 -11.07 19.55 -19.05
CA SER A 15 -10.16 19.88 -20.16
C SER A 15 -9.70 18.61 -20.85
N LEU A 16 -10.54 18.10 -21.76
CA LEU A 16 -10.25 16.96 -22.63
C LEU A 16 -9.02 17.23 -23.50
N CYS A 17 -7.92 16.52 -23.28
CA CYS A 17 -6.73 16.58 -24.14
C CYS A 17 -6.90 15.65 -25.36
N THR A 18 -7.61 16.12 -26.39
CA THR A 18 -7.67 15.46 -27.70
C THR A 18 -6.31 15.51 -28.40
N VAL A 19 -5.85 14.39 -28.94
CA VAL A 19 -4.66 14.33 -29.80
C VAL A 19 -5.04 14.89 -31.17
N SER A 20 -4.32 15.89 -31.64
CA SER A 20 -4.69 16.64 -32.85
C SER A 20 -4.31 15.92 -34.15
N THR A 21 -5.23 15.90 -35.12
CA THR A 21 -4.96 15.69 -36.55
C THR A 21 -5.46 16.88 -37.34
N SER A 22 -4.61 17.49 -38.16
CA SER A 22 -4.82 18.79 -38.79
C SER A 22 -5.71 18.75 -40.03
N HIS A 23 -6.51 19.80 -40.25
CA HIS A 23 -6.74 20.57 -41.51
C HIS A 23 -7.65 21.77 -41.13
N LYS A 24 -7.28 23.05 -41.40
CA LYS A 24 -7.40 23.83 -42.67
C LYS A 24 -8.85 23.96 -43.16
N ASP A 25 -9.38 25.11 -43.58
CA ASP A 25 -8.97 26.52 -43.78
C ASP A 25 -10.31 27.36 -43.83
N ASN A 26 -10.47 28.69 -43.69
CA ASN A 26 -9.71 29.89 -43.26
C ASN A 26 -10.73 31.10 -43.22
N SER A 27 -10.30 32.36 -42.97
CA SER A 27 -11.02 33.66 -43.13
C SER A 27 -11.90 34.12 -41.94
N ALA A 28 -11.68 35.28 -41.28
CA ALA A 28 -11.84 36.71 -41.64
C ALA A 28 -13.27 37.26 -41.36
N SER A 29 -13.57 38.54 -41.04
CA SER A 29 -12.79 39.80 -40.91
C SER A 29 -13.54 40.75 -39.93
N ALA A 30 -12.94 41.33 -38.88
CA ALA A 30 -12.32 42.66 -38.79
C ALA A 30 -13.26 43.92 -38.71
N ARG A 31 -12.87 44.90 -37.86
CA ARG A 31 -13.52 46.23 -37.57
C ARG A 31 -14.83 46.13 -36.75
N GLY A 32 -15.18 47.01 -35.80
CA GLY A 32 -14.55 48.18 -35.13
C GLY A 32 -15.18 48.35 -33.72
N LEU A 33 -15.20 49.50 -33.02
CA LEU A 33 -14.58 50.83 -33.17
C LEU A 33 -14.66 51.60 -31.81
N THR A 34 -14.28 52.89 -31.76
CA THR A 34 -14.39 53.86 -30.64
C THR A 34 -14.88 55.22 -31.20
N PRO A 35 -15.06 56.37 -30.46
CA PRO A 35 -14.71 56.72 -29.07
C PRO A 35 -15.75 57.65 -28.32
N ALA A 36 -15.29 58.34 -27.26
CA ALA A 36 -15.87 59.50 -26.54
C ALA A 36 -17.14 59.26 -25.69
N ALA A 37 -17.32 59.71 -24.43
CA ALA A 37 -16.76 60.77 -23.55
C ALA A 37 -17.50 62.12 -23.58
N SER A 38 -18.02 62.55 -22.41
CA SER A 38 -18.37 63.95 -22.08
C SER A 38 -18.63 64.17 -20.56
N SER A 39 -18.72 65.44 -20.17
CA SER A 39 -18.39 65.99 -18.84
C SER A 39 -19.56 66.26 -17.86
N ARG A 40 -19.19 66.33 -16.56
CA ARG A 40 -19.50 67.38 -15.54
C ARG A 40 -20.41 68.58 -15.92
N PRO A 41 -20.93 69.36 -14.94
CA PRO A 41 -21.37 69.05 -13.56
C PRO A 41 -22.69 69.81 -13.21
N SER A 42 -23.11 69.85 -11.93
CA SER A 42 -23.93 70.96 -11.40
C SER A 42 -23.83 71.11 -9.87
N THR A 43 -24.13 72.32 -9.39
CA THR A 43 -23.97 72.78 -8.01
C THR A 43 -25.33 73.08 -7.39
N SER A 44 -25.51 72.84 -6.08
CA SER A 44 -26.55 73.54 -5.31
C SER A 44 -26.10 73.84 -3.88
N THR A 45 -26.37 75.08 -3.47
CA THR A 45 -26.04 75.67 -2.16
C THR A 45 -27.19 75.43 -1.17
N SER A 46 -26.95 75.51 0.14
CA SER A 46 -27.56 76.56 0.99
C SER A 46 -27.51 76.29 2.51
N THR A 47 -27.74 77.36 3.26
CA THR A 47 -28.34 77.40 4.61
C THR A 47 -27.50 76.93 5.80
N SER A 48 -26.67 77.85 6.29
CA SER A 48 -26.22 77.86 7.69
C SER A 48 -27.40 78.09 8.65
N GLN A 49 -27.48 77.36 9.76
CA GLN A 49 -28.27 77.76 10.93
C GLN A 49 -27.43 77.59 12.20
N SER A 50 -27.28 78.67 12.95
CA SER A 50 -26.50 78.74 14.18
C SER A 50 -27.38 78.46 15.40
N SER A 51 -27.13 77.36 16.10
CA SER A 51 -27.77 77.02 17.37
C SER A 51 -26.72 76.80 18.47
N SER A 52 -26.79 77.62 19.53
CA SER A 52 -25.82 77.62 20.63
C SER A 52 -26.03 76.42 21.57
N ALA A 53 -25.51 75.26 21.19
CA ALA A 53 -25.50 74.08 22.04
C ALA A 53 -24.37 74.13 23.09
N ARG A 54 -24.69 73.74 24.32
CA ARG A 54 -23.79 73.77 25.49
C ARG A 54 -22.58 72.85 25.27
N GLN A 55 -21.37 73.38 25.31
CA GLN A 55 -20.14 72.60 25.08
C GLN A 55 -19.86 71.63 26.24
N THR A 56 -20.31 70.38 26.09
CA THR A 56 -19.80 69.25 26.88
C THR A 56 -18.47 68.81 26.27
N LEU A 57 -17.39 68.85 27.05
CA LEU A 57 -16.09 68.32 26.63
C LEU A 57 -16.23 66.85 26.19
N PRO A 58 -15.80 66.46 24.97
CA PRO A 58 -15.82 65.07 24.55
C PRO A 58 -14.97 64.22 25.49
N SER A 59 -15.52 63.09 25.96
CA SER A 59 -14.73 62.08 26.64
C SER A 59 -13.61 61.58 25.72
N PRO A 60 -12.41 61.24 26.24
CA PRO A 60 -11.31 60.81 25.39
C PRO A 60 -11.73 59.59 24.57
N LEU A 61 -11.72 59.74 23.23
CA LEU A 61 -12.04 58.65 22.32
C LEU A 61 -11.18 57.41 22.68
N PRO A 62 -11.78 56.20 22.78
CA PRO A 62 -11.06 55.03 23.24
C PRO A 62 -9.80 54.83 22.38
N ARG A 63 -8.64 54.89 23.03
CA ARG A 63 -7.31 54.90 22.37
C ARG A 63 -7.24 53.76 21.37
N ARG A 64 -7.33 54.08 20.07
CA ARG A 64 -7.31 53.09 18.99
C ARG A 64 -6.06 52.23 19.14
N GLN A 65 -6.24 50.94 19.42
CA GLN A 65 -5.10 50.04 19.53
C GLN A 65 -4.36 49.97 18.18
N PRO A 66 -3.01 49.86 18.18
CA PRO A 66 -2.25 49.75 16.95
C PRO A 66 -2.74 48.53 16.14
N VAL A 67 -3.20 48.77 14.91
CA VAL A 67 -3.53 47.67 13.98
C VAL A 67 -2.23 46.94 13.60
N PRO A 68 -2.10 45.63 13.88
CA PRO A 68 -0.88 44.90 13.58
C PRO A 68 -0.69 44.79 12.07
N SER A 69 0.56 44.83 11.60
CA SER A 69 0.91 44.66 10.19
C SER A 69 1.25 43.19 9.86
N CYS A 70 1.11 42.82 8.59
CA CYS A 70 1.55 41.51 8.10
C CYS A 70 3.04 41.54 7.74
N ASN A 71 3.84 40.62 8.28
CA ASN A 71 5.28 40.52 7.97
C ASN A 71 5.60 40.10 6.52
N THR A 72 4.63 39.65 5.72
CA THR A 72 4.82 39.29 4.30
C THR A 72 4.50 40.43 3.35
N CYS A 73 3.36 41.11 3.53
CA CYS A 73 2.87 42.14 2.59
C CYS A 73 2.84 43.56 3.19
N LEU A 74 3.32 43.73 4.42
CA LEU A 74 3.40 44.98 5.19
C LEU A 74 2.07 45.70 5.47
N ASN A 75 0.97 45.28 4.85
CA ASN A 75 -0.35 45.85 5.02
C ASN A 75 -0.91 45.67 6.46
N PRO A 76 -1.70 46.64 6.97
CA PRO A 76 -2.41 46.50 8.24
C PRO A 76 -3.48 45.41 8.21
N ILE A 77 -3.47 44.55 9.22
CA ILE A 77 -4.47 43.50 9.44
C ILE A 77 -5.72 44.15 10.06
N ARG A 78 -6.86 44.01 9.39
CA ARG A 78 -8.16 44.59 9.81
C ARG A 78 -9.26 43.55 9.61
N GLY A 79 -10.22 43.49 10.53
CA GLY A 79 -11.40 42.62 10.42
C GLY A 79 -11.17 41.14 10.74
N SER A 80 -9.93 40.65 10.79
CA SER A 80 -9.60 39.27 11.15
C SER A 80 -8.53 39.15 12.24
N LEU A 81 -8.45 37.96 12.84
CA LEU A 81 -7.48 37.64 13.89
C LEU A 81 -6.08 37.44 13.27
N PRO A 82 -5.05 38.20 13.69
CA PRO A 82 -3.72 38.09 13.11
C PRO A 82 -3.10 36.72 13.44
N ILE A 83 -2.62 36.03 12.40
CA ILE A 83 -2.08 34.68 12.52
C ILE A 83 -0.69 34.76 13.14
N LYS A 84 -0.60 34.24 14.38
CA LYS A 84 0.63 34.21 15.19
C LYS A 84 1.30 32.83 15.13
N PRO A 85 2.44 32.69 14.42
CA PRO A 85 3.37 31.57 14.62
C PRO A 85 3.96 31.54 16.03
N ASN A 86 4.83 30.55 16.31
CA ASN A 86 5.56 30.43 17.59
C ASN A 86 6.77 31.39 17.70
N CYS A 87 6.64 32.60 17.16
CA CYS A 87 7.60 33.70 17.20
C CYS A 87 6.87 35.06 17.20
N SER A 88 7.61 36.18 17.14
CA SER A 88 7.07 37.54 17.25
C SER A 88 6.32 38.08 16.01
N HIS A 89 6.37 37.37 14.87
CA HIS A 89 5.76 37.82 13.62
C HIS A 89 4.23 37.63 13.59
N THR A 90 3.57 38.40 12.72
CA THR A 90 2.12 38.32 12.45
C THR A 90 1.85 38.25 10.94
N PHE A 91 0.90 37.40 10.54
CA PHE A 91 0.45 37.27 9.16
C PHE A 91 -1.04 37.59 9.02
N CYS A 92 -1.43 38.17 7.88
CA CYS A 92 -2.82 38.22 7.45
C CYS A 92 -3.23 36.89 6.79
N ASP A 93 -4.53 36.61 6.79
CA ASP A 93 -5.12 35.39 6.21
C ASP A 93 -4.65 35.06 4.78
N PRO A 94 -4.64 35.99 3.79
CA PRO A 94 -4.20 35.64 2.44
C PRO A 94 -2.71 35.29 2.35
N CYS A 95 -1.83 35.95 3.12
CA CYS A 95 -0.40 35.61 3.13
C CYS A 95 -0.13 34.29 3.85
N ALA A 96 -0.89 33.96 4.90
CA ALA A 96 -0.79 32.67 5.57
C ALA A 96 -1.34 31.52 4.71
N ARG A 97 -2.48 31.74 4.03
CA ARG A 97 -3.04 30.83 3.02
C ARG A 97 -2.00 30.53 1.94
N GLU A 98 -1.43 31.56 1.32
CA GLU A 98 -0.45 31.40 0.25
C GLU A 98 0.82 30.65 0.71
N HIS A 99 1.32 30.92 1.92
CA HIS A 99 2.44 30.16 2.51
C HIS A 99 2.11 28.67 2.62
N PHE A 100 0.95 28.33 3.20
CA PHE A 100 0.51 26.95 3.33
C PHE A 100 0.23 26.29 1.97
N THR A 101 -0.38 26.98 1.01
CA THR A 101 -0.65 26.48 -0.34
C THR A 101 0.64 26.17 -1.09
N ARG A 102 1.65 27.06 -1.05
CA ARG A 102 2.99 26.80 -1.62
C ARG A 102 3.70 25.62 -0.97
N ALA A 103 3.53 25.43 0.34
CA ALA A 103 4.04 24.24 1.03
C ALA A 103 3.29 22.94 0.66
N THR A 104 2.16 22.99 -0.07
CA THR A 104 1.52 21.77 -0.64
C THR A 104 2.11 21.34 -1.98
N THR A 105 2.90 22.21 -2.63
CA THR A 105 3.48 21.97 -3.96
C THR A 105 5.00 21.84 -3.93
N ASN A 106 5.68 22.53 -3.00
CA ASN A 106 7.13 22.41 -2.81
C ASN A 106 7.47 21.82 -1.44
N GLU A 107 8.04 20.62 -1.45
CA GLU A 107 8.49 19.88 -0.26
C GLU A 107 9.58 20.62 0.54
N SER A 108 10.43 21.44 -0.09
CA SER A 108 11.45 22.23 0.64
C SER A 108 10.88 23.39 1.45
N LEU A 109 9.58 23.69 1.31
CA LEU A 109 8.83 24.62 2.15
C LEU A 109 8.00 23.90 3.23
N TYR A 110 8.10 22.57 3.33
CA TYR A 110 7.35 21.76 4.28
C TYR A 110 8.24 21.34 5.48
N PRO A 111 7.76 21.44 6.73
CA PRO A 111 6.49 22.04 7.14
C PRO A 111 6.51 23.58 7.02
N PRO A 112 5.35 24.23 6.78
CA PRO A 112 5.24 25.70 6.78
C PRO A 112 5.80 26.27 8.07
N SER A 113 6.79 27.16 7.97
CA SER A 113 7.55 27.65 9.11
C SER A 113 7.83 29.15 9.06
N CYS A 114 8.11 29.72 10.23
CA CYS A 114 8.57 31.09 10.41
C CYS A 114 9.70 31.10 11.46
N CYS A 115 10.81 31.78 11.17
CA CYS A 115 12.02 31.76 12.02
C CYS A 115 12.50 30.33 12.36
N GLY A 116 12.42 29.40 11.39
CA GLY A 116 12.75 27.98 11.58
C GLY A 116 11.76 27.16 12.42
N LYS A 117 10.71 27.78 12.98
CA LYS A 117 9.69 27.09 13.78
C LYS A 117 8.45 26.78 12.94
N PRO A 118 7.90 25.55 12.96
CA PRO A 118 6.68 25.22 12.22
C PRO A 118 5.48 26.03 12.73
N ILE A 119 4.62 26.47 11.81
CA ILE A 119 3.36 27.16 12.09
C ILE A 119 2.29 26.08 12.33
N PRO A 120 1.66 26.01 13.53
CA PRO A 120 0.67 24.97 13.79
C PRO A 120 -0.56 25.13 12.89
N PHE A 121 -0.98 24.08 12.18
CA PHE A 121 -2.09 24.10 11.22
C PHE A 121 -3.42 24.65 11.81
N VAL A 122 -3.66 24.45 13.10
CA VAL A 122 -4.81 25.04 13.82
C VAL A 122 -4.86 26.57 13.76
N ARG A 123 -3.71 27.25 13.60
CA ARG A 123 -3.61 28.72 13.46
C ARG A 123 -4.06 29.25 12.10
N VAL A 124 -4.22 28.37 11.10
CA VAL A 124 -4.64 28.73 9.73
C VAL A 124 -5.93 28.02 9.30
N PHE A 125 -6.55 27.22 10.17
CA PHE A 125 -7.71 26.41 9.80
C PHE A 125 -8.89 27.25 9.30
N HIS A 126 -9.09 28.45 9.86
CA HIS A 126 -10.14 29.40 9.48
C HIS A 126 -9.86 30.12 8.17
N CYS A 127 -8.59 30.34 7.80
CA CYS A 127 -8.23 31.03 6.56
C CYS A 127 -8.13 30.10 5.35
N LEU A 128 -8.06 28.78 5.57
CA LEU A 128 -8.02 27.78 4.50
C LEU A 128 -9.42 27.26 4.14
N THR A 129 -9.68 27.07 2.84
CA THR A 129 -10.89 26.42 2.31
C THR A 129 -10.88 24.91 2.55
N SER A 130 -12.00 24.23 2.30
CA SER A 130 -12.08 22.77 2.48
C SER A 130 -11.25 21.99 1.45
N SER A 131 -11.07 22.52 0.23
CA SER A 131 -10.14 21.95 -0.76
C SER A 131 -8.68 22.19 -0.34
N GLU A 132 -8.32 23.40 0.09
CA GLU A 132 -6.97 23.72 0.59
C GLU A 132 -6.58 22.86 1.81
N ARG A 133 -7.47 22.71 2.80
CA ARG A 133 -7.26 21.83 3.96
C ARG A 133 -7.09 20.37 3.55
N THR A 134 -7.83 19.91 2.55
CA THR A 134 -7.68 18.55 1.99
C THR A 134 -6.34 18.39 1.27
N ARG A 135 -5.97 19.36 0.43
CA ARG A 135 -4.69 19.41 -0.31
C ARG A 135 -3.48 19.43 0.63
N PHE A 136 -3.56 20.18 1.73
CA PHE A 136 -2.54 20.18 2.79
C PHE A 136 -2.41 18.81 3.47
N ARG A 137 -3.52 18.18 3.84
CA ARG A 137 -3.51 16.82 4.43
C ARG A 137 -2.96 15.77 3.46
N ARG A 138 -3.22 15.90 2.14
CA ARG A 138 -2.64 15.05 1.10
C ARG A 138 -1.12 15.23 1.00
N ALA A 139 -0.66 16.48 0.94
CA ALA A 139 0.78 16.80 0.91
C ALA A 139 1.51 16.29 2.17
N GLN A 140 0.89 16.40 3.35
CA GLN A 140 1.43 15.83 4.60
C GLN A 140 1.66 14.31 4.51
N LEU A 141 0.69 13.56 3.97
CA LEU A 141 0.79 12.11 3.79
C LEU A 141 1.77 11.71 2.68
N GLU A 142 1.85 12.52 1.62
CA GLU A 142 2.79 12.36 0.52
C GLU A 142 4.24 12.52 0.99
N PHE A 143 4.56 13.67 1.62
CA PHE A 143 5.93 13.96 2.05
C PHE A 143 6.40 13.07 3.21
N ALA A 144 5.49 12.66 4.10
CA ALA A 144 5.79 11.69 5.15
C ALA A 144 6.03 10.25 4.64
N SER A 145 5.63 9.92 3.40
CA SER A 145 5.88 8.60 2.82
C SER A 145 7.28 8.50 2.22
N THR A 146 8.01 7.44 2.59
CA THR A 146 9.31 7.08 2.01
C THR A 146 9.18 6.32 0.69
N ASP A 147 8.11 5.52 0.52
CA ASP A 147 7.81 4.77 -0.69
C ASP A 147 6.58 5.37 -1.38
N ARG A 148 6.80 6.45 -2.13
CA ARG A 148 5.71 7.20 -2.79
C ARG A 148 5.34 6.54 -4.11
N THR A 149 4.05 6.29 -4.31
CA THR A 149 3.49 5.87 -5.61
C THR A 149 2.58 6.97 -6.13
N TYR A 150 2.74 7.29 -7.41
CA TYR A 150 1.96 8.30 -8.11
C TYR A 150 1.12 7.62 -9.19
N CYS A 151 0.00 8.23 -9.56
CA CYS A 151 -0.85 7.74 -10.63
C CYS A 151 -0.08 7.74 -11.97
N SER A 152 0.05 6.56 -12.59
CA SER A 152 0.75 6.40 -13.87
C SER A 152 0.09 7.11 -15.06
N ASN A 153 -1.19 7.51 -14.91
CA ASN A 153 -1.85 8.41 -15.85
C ASN A 153 -1.28 9.82 -15.67
N LEU A 154 -0.50 10.27 -16.65
CA LEU A 154 0.24 11.54 -16.64
C LEU A 154 -0.66 12.78 -16.52
N CYS A 155 -1.90 12.72 -17.02
CA CYS A 155 -2.89 13.80 -16.88
C CYS A 155 -3.42 13.91 -15.43
N CYS A 156 -3.23 12.87 -14.62
CA CYS A 156 -3.62 12.85 -13.22
C CYS A 156 -2.42 13.10 -12.30
N GLY A 157 -1.35 12.28 -12.39
CA GLY A 157 -0.12 12.43 -11.60
C GLY A 157 -0.28 12.38 -10.07
N VAL A 158 -1.48 12.12 -9.55
CA VAL A 158 -1.81 12.23 -8.12
C VAL A 158 -1.10 11.18 -7.27
N PHE A 159 -0.58 11.59 -6.10
CA PHE A 159 -0.08 10.66 -5.07
C PHE A 159 -1.17 9.68 -4.60
N ILE A 160 -0.86 8.38 -4.64
CA ILE A 160 -1.73 7.29 -4.21
C ILE A 160 -1.14 6.65 -2.94
N GLN A 161 -1.89 6.68 -1.85
CA GLN A 161 -1.58 5.91 -0.65
C GLN A 161 -2.09 4.47 -0.85
N SER A 162 -1.23 3.57 -1.36
CA SER A 162 -1.56 2.16 -1.64
C SER A 162 -0.61 1.17 -0.95
N GLY A 163 -0.97 -0.12 -1.02
CA GLY A 163 -0.03 -1.21 -0.77
C GLY A 163 1.03 -1.36 -1.87
N LYS A 164 2.00 -2.24 -1.63
CA LYS A 164 3.22 -2.41 -2.45
C LYS A 164 2.99 -3.00 -3.85
N GLU A 165 1.98 -3.85 -4.02
CA GLU A 165 1.76 -4.57 -5.28
C GLU A 165 1.05 -3.70 -6.33
N LEU A 166 -0.09 -3.12 -5.96
CA LEU A 166 -0.98 -2.39 -6.86
C LEU A 166 -1.52 -1.09 -6.24
N ALA A 167 -1.42 0.00 -6.99
CA ALA A 167 -1.96 1.31 -6.67
C ALA A 167 -3.15 1.64 -7.59
N VAL A 168 -4.33 1.88 -6.99
CA VAL A 168 -5.54 2.29 -7.72
C VAL A 168 -5.78 3.78 -7.44
N CYS A 169 -5.84 4.61 -8.49
CA CYS A 169 -6.08 6.03 -8.31
C CYS A 169 -7.52 6.30 -7.83
N PRO A 170 -7.75 7.01 -6.71
CA PRO A 170 -9.10 7.28 -6.22
C PRO A 170 -9.90 8.18 -7.16
N PHE A 171 -9.24 9.00 -7.98
CA PHE A 171 -9.86 9.91 -8.95
C PHE A 171 -10.16 9.19 -10.28
N CYS A 172 -9.16 9.13 -11.17
CA CYS A 172 -9.31 8.60 -12.54
C CYS A 172 -9.33 7.05 -12.65
N LYS A 173 -9.35 6.33 -11.53
CA LYS A 173 -9.38 4.85 -11.41
C LYS A 173 -8.23 4.08 -12.09
N SER A 174 -7.29 4.77 -12.74
CA SER A 174 -6.11 4.17 -13.37
C SER A 174 -5.29 3.36 -12.36
N ARG A 175 -4.74 2.23 -12.83
CA ARG A 175 -4.03 1.23 -12.04
C ARG A 175 -2.52 1.29 -12.35
N SER A 176 -1.70 1.35 -11.31
CA SER A 176 -0.24 1.52 -11.38
C SER A 176 0.44 0.45 -10.54
N CYS A 177 1.54 -0.14 -10.99
CA CYS A 177 2.28 -1.11 -10.19
C CYS A 177 3.04 -0.40 -9.06
N GLY A 178 2.93 -0.87 -7.81
CA GLY A 178 3.61 -0.22 -6.68
C GLY A 178 5.14 -0.43 -6.67
N HIS A 179 5.66 -1.47 -7.35
CA HIS A 179 7.09 -1.74 -7.45
C HIS A 179 7.79 -0.82 -8.48
N CYS A 180 7.37 -0.85 -9.76
CA CYS A 180 8.00 -0.04 -10.81
C CYS A 180 7.37 1.35 -11.00
N LYS A 181 6.21 1.62 -10.39
CA LYS A 181 5.50 2.91 -10.41
C LYS A 181 5.05 3.36 -11.82
N ARG A 182 5.12 2.44 -12.78
CA ARG A 182 4.55 2.54 -14.13
C ARG A 182 3.10 2.05 -14.13
N ALA A 183 2.43 2.10 -15.28
CA ALA A 183 1.10 1.52 -15.45
C ALA A 183 1.10 0.02 -15.09
N GLU A 184 -0.06 -0.48 -14.66
CA GLU A 184 -0.26 -1.91 -14.39
C GLU A 184 0.09 -2.77 -15.61
N HIS A 185 0.80 -3.86 -15.37
CA HIS A 185 1.14 -4.89 -16.35
C HIS A 185 0.44 -6.20 -15.94
N PRO A 186 -0.82 -6.45 -16.38
CA PRO A 186 -1.52 -7.68 -16.03
C PRO A 186 -0.78 -8.92 -16.53
N ASP A 187 -0.94 -10.04 -15.80
CA ASP A 187 -0.38 -11.39 -16.09
C ASP A 187 1.17 -11.50 -16.16
N ILE A 188 1.88 -10.38 -16.10
CA ILE A 188 3.34 -10.26 -16.14
C ILE A 188 3.84 -9.84 -14.75
N ASP A 189 4.83 -10.57 -14.22
CA ASP A 189 5.48 -10.19 -12.97
C ASP A 189 6.26 -8.87 -13.14
N CYS A 190 6.37 -8.05 -12.10
CA CYS A 190 7.16 -6.82 -12.22
C CYS A 190 8.65 -7.16 -12.48
N PRO A 191 9.26 -6.70 -13.60
CA PRO A 191 10.68 -6.96 -13.88
C PRO A 191 11.60 -6.21 -12.91
N GLU A 192 11.10 -5.13 -12.29
CA GLU A 192 11.82 -4.31 -11.31
C GLU A 192 11.65 -4.80 -9.86
N ASP A 193 10.80 -5.81 -9.60
CA ASP A 193 10.72 -6.43 -8.27
C ASP A 193 11.96 -7.29 -8.00
N THR A 194 13.01 -6.66 -7.49
CA THR A 194 14.26 -7.32 -7.14
C THR A 194 14.12 -8.43 -6.08
N GLN A 195 13.02 -8.48 -5.31
CA GLN A 195 12.78 -9.56 -4.35
C GLN A 195 12.22 -10.80 -5.08
N LEU A 196 11.17 -10.63 -5.88
CA LEU A 196 10.65 -11.71 -6.73
C LEU A 196 11.70 -12.23 -7.70
N GLN A 197 12.48 -11.36 -8.36
CA GLN A 197 13.57 -11.79 -9.26
C GLN A 197 14.64 -12.63 -8.54
N LYS A 198 14.93 -12.37 -7.25
CA LYS A 198 15.82 -13.22 -6.43
C LYS A 198 15.19 -14.60 -6.15
N VAL A 199 13.89 -14.64 -5.86
CA VAL A 199 13.14 -15.88 -5.65
C VAL A 199 13.05 -16.71 -6.92
N LEU A 200 12.81 -16.10 -8.09
CA LEU A 200 12.76 -16.79 -9.37
C LEU A 200 14.12 -17.42 -9.74
N ARG A 201 15.23 -16.69 -9.57
CA ARG A 201 16.59 -17.24 -9.76
C ARG A 201 16.92 -18.37 -8.77
N LEU A 202 16.41 -18.31 -7.54
CA LEU A 202 16.58 -19.41 -6.57
C LEU A 202 15.77 -20.64 -6.98
N ALA A 203 14.53 -20.44 -7.43
CA ALA A 203 13.65 -21.50 -7.92
C ALA A 203 14.27 -22.23 -9.11
N GLU A 204 14.78 -21.49 -10.09
CA GLU A 204 15.53 -22.01 -11.24
C GLU A 204 16.70 -22.92 -10.82
N ARG A 205 17.59 -22.44 -9.92
CA ARG A 205 18.71 -23.23 -9.38
C ARG A 205 18.28 -24.43 -8.51
N LYS A 206 17.03 -24.47 -8.06
CA LYS A 206 16.45 -25.58 -7.28
C LYS A 206 15.53 -26.48 -8.10
N GLY A 207 15.34 -26.20 -9.39
CA GLY A 207 14.36 -26.89 -10.22
C GLY A 207 12.91 -26.71 -9.74
N TRP A 208 12.63 -25.72 -8.88
CA TRP A 208 11.27 -25.37 -8.44
C TRP A 208 10.49 -24.72 -9.60
N LYS A 209 9.18 -24.95 -9.64
CA LYS A 209 8.31 -24.56 -10.77
C LYS A 209 7.13 -23.75 -10.25
N ARG A 210 6.68 -22.76 -11.01
CA ARG A 210 5.45 -22.01 -10.69
C ARG A 210 4.24 -22.64 -11.37
N CYS A 211 3.12 -22.69 -10.66
CA CYS A 211 1.85 -23.10 -11.26
C CYS A 211 1.48 -22.17 -12.42
N PRO A 212 1.14 -22.69 -13.62
CA PRO A 212 0.82 -21.86 -14.78
C PRO A 212 -0.43 -21.00 -14.56
N ARG A 213 -1.39 -21.45 -13.74
CA ARG A 213 -2.65 -20.73 -13.46
C ARG A 213 -2.53 -19.65 -12.38
N CYS A 214 -1.90 -19.95 -11.25
CA CYS A 214 -1.92 -19.08 -10.06
C CYS A 214 -0.54 -18.59 -9.60
N ARG A 215 0.52 -18.83 -10.39
CA ARG A 215 1.90 -18.39 -10.15
C ARG A 215 2.56 -18.87 -8.83
N THR A 216 1.84 -19.57 -7.96
CA THR A 216 2.36 -20.15 -6.71
C THR A 216 3.55 -21.05 -6.99
N MET A 217 4.63 -20.90 -6.20
CA MET A 217 5.83 -21.72 -6.29
C MET A 217 5.55 -23.14 -5.75
N VAL A 218 6.05 -24.15 -6.46
CA VAL A 218 5.93 -25.57 -6.12
C VAL A 218 7.32 -26.21 -6.17
N GLU A 219 7.65 -26.90 -5.08
CA GLU A 219 8.78 -27.82 -4.96
C GLU A 219 8.24 -29.24 -5.13
N MET A 220 8.69 -29.98 -6.14
CA MET A 220 8.46 -31.43 -6.23
C MET A 220 9.61 -32.14 -5.50
N ARG A 221 9.30 -32.79 -4.38
CA ARG A 221 10.28 -33.57 -3.58
C ARG A 221 10.45 -35.00 -4.08
N SER A 222 9.37 -35.56 -4.63
CA SER A 222 9.23 -36.97 -4.99
C SER A 222 7.90 -37.22 -5.70
N GLY A 223 7.80 -38.33 -6.40
CA GLY A 223 6.58 -38.81 -7.07
C GLY A 223 6.66 -38.73 -8.60
N CYS A 224 5.49 -38.79 -9.23
CA CYS A 224 5.32 -38.50 -10.65
C CYS A 224 5.33 -36.98 -10.90
N TYR A 225 5.57 -36.56 -12.14
CA TYR A 225 5.56 -35.15 -12.54
C TYR A 225 4.15 -34.54 -12.65
N HIS A 226 3.10 -35.22 -12.16
CA HIS A 226 1.75 -34.67 -12.08
C HIS A 226 1.60 -33.76 -10.86
N ILE A 227 1.22 -32.50 -11.09
CA ILE A 227 1.02 -31.52 -10.03
C ILE A 227 -0.43 -31.03 -10.02
N THR A 228 -1.20 -31.46 -9.03
CA THR A 228 -2.47 -30.81 -8.66
C THR A 228 -2.17 -29.64 -7.73
N CYS A 229 -2.37 -28.41 -8.20
CA CYS A 229 -2.12 -27.20 -7.42
C CYS A 229 -3.28 -26.88 -6.45
N LYS A 230 -3.01 -26.06 -5.42
CA LYS A 230 -4.03 -25.53 -4.49
C LYS A 230 -5.15 -24.73 -5.18
N CYS A 231 -4.95 -24.27 -6.41
CA CYS A 231 -5.96 -23.62 -7.26
C CYS A 231 -6.73 -24.60 -8.17
N SER A 232 -6.64 -25.90 -7.89
CA SER A 232 -7.22 -27.01 -8.68
C SER A 232 -6.75 -27.07 -10.15
N ALA A 233 -5.60 -26.47 -10.47
CA ALA A 233 -4.96 -26.64 -11.77
C ALA A 233 -4.06 -27.89 -11.76
N GLU A 234 -4.25 -28.76 -12.76
CA GLU A 234 -3.43 -29.96 -12.98
C GLU A 234 -2.45 -29.74 -14.14
N TRP A 235 -1.15 -29.95 -13.89
CA TRP A 235 -0.09 -29.64 -14.84
C TRP A 235 1.14 -30.55 -14.69
N CYS A 236 1.98 -30.61 -15.74
CA CYS A 236 3.23 -31.35 -15.75
C CYS A 236 4.39 -30.51 -15.19
N TYR A 237 5.07 -31.00 -14.15
CA TYR A 237 6.18 -30.28 -13.49
C TYR A 237 7.35 -29.93 -14.44
N LEU A 238 7.63 -30.77 -15.44
CA LEU A 238 8.76 -30.57 -16.36
C LEU A 238 8.55 -29.35 -17.26
N CYS A 239 7.41 -29.28 -17.96
CA CYS A 239 7.15 -28.30 -19.01
C CYS A 239 6.09 -27.22 -18.65
N SER A 240 5.45 -27.32 -17.48
CA SER A 240 4.35 -26.45 -17.04
C SER A 240 3.09 -26.44 -17.94
N ALA A 241 2.98 -27.36 -18.90
CA ALA A 241 1.76 -27.58 -19.68
C ALA A 241 0.65 -28.21 -18.82
N PRO A 242 -0.64 -28.05 -19.18
CA PRO A 242 -1.76 -28.77 -18.57
C PRO A 242 -1.53 -30.29 -18.56
N TRP A 243 -2.10 -30.98 -17.57
CA TRP A 243 -1.87 -32.41 -17.43
C TRP A 243 -2.38 -33.20 -18.63
N LYS A 244 -1.61 -34.22 -19.04
CA LYS A 244 -1.82 -35.03 -20.26
C LYS A 244 -1.75 -34.30 -21.62
N THR A 245 -1.47 -32.99 -21.69
CA THR A 245 -1.31 -32.29 -22.99
C THR A 245 0.15 -32.21 -23.48
N CYS A 246 1.05 -33.03 -22.93
CA CYS A 246 2.47 -33.04 -23.29
C CYS A 246 3.02 -34.47 -23.35
N ALA A 247 4.00 -34.70 -24.23
CA ALA A 247 4.70 -35.99 -24.39
C ALA A 247 5.85 -36.20 -23.37
N CYS A 248 5.82 -35.49 -22.24
CA CYS A 248 6.82 -35.65 -21.19
C CYS A 248 6.69 -37.02 -20.50
N SER A 249 7.80 -37.55 -19.97
CA SER A 249 7.76 -38.70 -19.06
C SER A 249 6.84 -38.40 -17.88
N GLN A 250 6.05 -39.40 -17.46
CA GLN A 250 5.10 -39.21 -16.35
C GLN A 250 5.80 -39.28 -14.98
N TRP A 251 6.91 -40.01 -14.88
CA TRP A 251 7.74 -40.16 -13.68
C TRP A 251 9.17 -40.52 -14.07
N GLN A 252 10.08 -40.54 -13.08
CA GLN A 252 11.43 -41.08 -13.20
C GLN A 252 11.75 -41.79 -11.88
N GLU A 253 12.39 -42.96 -11.94
CA GLU A 253 12.51 -43.89 -10.81
C GLU A 253 13.19 -43.27 -9.57
N ALA A 254 14.26 -42.50 -9.79
CA ALA A 254 14.96 -41.77 -8.74
C ALA A 254 14.05 -40.80 -7.94
N ASN A 255 12.96 -40.30 -8.53
CA ASN A 255 12.00 -39.43 -7.85
C ASN A 255 10.93 -40.21 -7.07
N LEU A 256 10.75 -41.52 -7.31
CA LEU A 256 9.81 -42.35 -6.53
C LEU A 256 10.38 -42.77 -5.18
N LEU A 257 11.72 -42.84 -5.07
CA LEU A 257 12.44 -43.33 -3.89
C LEU A 257 12.62 -42.25 -2.82
N THR A 258 11.59 -42.03 -1.99
CA THR A 258 11.76 -41.21 -0.77
C THR A 258 12.50 -41.97 0.33
N PRO A 259 13.41 -41.32 1.08
CA PRO A 259 13.60 -41.62 2.49
C PRO A 259 12.23 -41.42 3.17
N ARG A 260 11.65 -42.50 3.71
CA ARG A 260 10.21 -42.60 4.05
C ARG A 260 9.70 -41.54 5.03
N VAL A 261 9.29 -40.37 4.52
CA VAL A 261 8.46 -39.39 5.24
C VAL A 261 7.07 -39.38 4.62
N VAL A 262 6.34 -40.48 4.84
CA VAL A 262 4.94 -40.61 4.41
C VAL A 262 4.07 -39.81 5.37
N ASP A 263 3.31 -38.83 4.87
CA ASP A 263 2.29 -38.14 5.66
C ASP A 263 1.16 -39.15 5.99
N ARG A 264 1.18 -39.70 7.20
CA ARG A 264 0.34 -40.82 7.66
C ARG A 264 -1.16 -40.50 7.80
N ARG A 265 -1.66 -39.40 7.22
CA ARG A 265 -3.03 -38.90 7.44
C ARG A 265 -4.13 -39.55 6.60
N ILE A 266 -3.82 -40.29 5.52
CA ILE A 266 -4.85 -40.88 4.63
C ILE A 266 -4.53 -42.33 4.23
N VAL A 267 -4.64 -43.27 5.19
CA VAL A 267 -5.04 -44.66 4.91
C VAL A 267 -5.98 -45.11 6.05
N ARG A 268 -7.15 -45.66 5.70
CA ARG A 268 -8.08 -46.29 6.66
C ARG A 268 -8.18 -47.79 6.38
N ASN A 269 -8.39 -48.55 7.45
CA ASN A 269 -8.79 -49.96 7.53
C ASN A 269 -7.75 -51.06 7.18
N SER A 270 -7.52 -51.90 8.19
CA SER A 270 -7.45 -53.37 8.14
C SER A 270 -6.30 -54.10 7.42
N ARG A 271 -5.36 -54.61 8.24
CA ARG A 271 -5.13 -56.06 8.42
C ARG A 271 -4.71 -56.33 9.87
N VAL A 272 -4.79 -57.60 10.27
CA VAL A 272 -4.29 -58.12 11.56
C VAL A 272 -2.80 -58.49 11.41
N ASP A 273 -2.07 -58.55 12.51
CA ASP A 273 -0.70 -59.05 12.57
C ASP A 273 -0.62 -60.54 12.12
N PRO A 274 0.46 -61.02 11.47
CA PRO A 274 0.54 -62.39 10.97
C PRO A 274 0.28 -63.47 12.03
N ASP A 275 0.73 -63.24 13.27
CA ASP A 275 0.54 -64.18 14.40
C ASP A 275 -0.82 -64.00 15.11
N GLY A 276 -1.78 -63.28 14.49
CA GLY A 276 -3.13 -63.06 15.02
C GLY A 276 -3.21 -62.12 16.23
N CYS A 277 -2.08 -61.60 16.72
CA CYS A 277 -2.00 -60.79 17.93
C CYS A 277 -2.73 -59.45 17.77
N GLN A 278 -3.87 -59.30 18.45
CA GLN A 278 -4.54 -58.01 18.59
C GLN A 278 -3.88 -57.21 19.72
N HIS A 279 -2.95 -56.30 19.38
CA HIS A 279 -2.30 -55.34 20.31
C HIS A 279 -3.26 -54.30 20.95
N SER A 280 -4.56 -54.57 20.98
CA SER A 280 -5.61 -53.60 21.26
C SER A 280 -5.71 -53.18 22.72
N ARG A 281 -5.40 -54.06 23.70
CA ARG A 281 -5.74 -53.83 25.13
C ARG A 281 -4.75 -54.31 26.21
N LYS A 282 -3.57 -54.88 25.89
CA LYS A 282 -2.59 -55.35 26.91
C LYS A 282 -1.14 -54.93 26.61
N TRP A 283 -0.83 -53.69 26.98
CA TRP A 283 0.52 -53.11 26.96
C TRP A 283 1.09 -53.02 28.38
N TRP A 284 2.33 -53.46 28.58
CA TRP A 284 3.06 -53.41 29.85
C TRP A 284 4.22 -52.42 29.76
N ARG A 285 4.55 -51.74 30.86
CA ARG A 285 5.63 -50.76 30.89
C ARG A 285 6.93 -51.45 31.29
N GLU A 286 7.87 -51.55 30.37
CA GLU A 286 9.24 -51.95 30.68
C GLU A 286 10.03 -50.72 31.14
N GLN A 287 10.83 -50.86 32.20
CA GLN A 287 11.68 -49.80 32.74
C GLN A 287 13.07 -50.36 33.07
N GLY A 288 14.12 -49.61 32.74
CA GLY A 288 15.51 -50.01 32.93
C GLY A 288 16.45 -48.93 32.40
N ARG A 289 17.77 -49.13 32.56
CA ARG A 289 18.81 -48.20 32.06
C ARG A 289 19.13 -48.37 30.56
N ASN A 290 18.42 -49.23 29.85
CA ASN A 290 18.68 -49.51 28.44
C ASN A 290 17.93 -48.53 27.53
N SER A 291 18.52 -48.24 26.37
CA SER A 291 17.86 -47.57 25.26
C SER A 291 16.95 -48.55 24.51
N TYR A 292 15.64 -48.26 24.44
CA TYR A 292 14.66 -49.11 23.77
C TYR A 292 14.17 -48.47 22.47
N THR A 293 14.34 -49.13 21.32
CA THR A 293 13.86 -48.61 20.03
C THR A 293 12.41 -49.02 19.77
N CYS A 294 11.55 -48.08 19.36
CA CYS A 294 10.17 -48.38 19.01
C CYS A 294 10.03 -49.00 17.61
N ALA A 295 9.36 -50.15 17.51
CA ALA A 295 9.15 -50.89 16.26
C ALA A 295 8.29 -50.16 15.20
N PHE A 296 7.60 -49.07 15.55
CA PHE A 296 6.61 -48.39 14.70
C PHE A 296 7.00 -46.97 14.23
N CYS A 297 7.93 -46.30 14.94
CA CYS A 297 8.51 -45.02 14.54
C CYS A 297 10.05 -45.04 14.43
N GLY A 298 10.74 -46.05 14.98
CA GLY A 298 12.20 -46.12 15.00
C GLY A 298 12.88 -45.23 16.05
N GLU A 299 12.12 -44.49 16.85
CA GLU A 299 12.65 -43.60 17.89
C GLU A 299 13.17 -44.38 19.11
N THR A 300 14.24 -43.87 19.72
CA THR A 300 14.89 -44.48 20.89
C THR A 300 14.40 -43.84 22.19
N MET A 301 13.82 -44.66 23.06
CA MET A 301 13.27 -44.28 24.36
C MET A 301 14.23 -44.70 25.48
N TYR A 302 14.63 -43.75 26.32
CA TYR A 302 15.64 -43.96 27.39
C TYR A 302 15.06 -44.12 28.81
N TRP A 303 13.73 -44.03 28.97
CA TRP A 303 13.06 -43.98 30.27
C TRP A 303 12.07 -45.13 30.51
N TYR A 304 11.36 -45.53 29.46
CA TYR A 304 10.47 -46.69 29.41
C TYR A 304 10.07 -46.97 27.97
N ILE A 305 9.59 -48.18 27.71
CA ILE A 305 8.83 -48.52 26.49
C ILE A 305 7.63 -49.37 26.86
N LEU A 306 6.70 -49.57 25.92
CA LEU A 306 5.54 -50.43 26.12
C LEU A 306 5.75 -51.76 25.39
N SER A 307 5.83 -52.87 26.12
CA SER A 307 5.86 -54.23 25.56
C SER A 307 4.43 -54.76 25.39
N CYS A 308 4.17 -55.51 24.32
CA CYS A 308 2.95 -56.30 24.24
C CYS A 308 3.19 -57.72 24.76
N ARG A 309 2.36 -58.16 25.71
CA ARG A 309 2.32 -59.54 26.22
C ARG A 309 1.21 -60.37 25.57
N GLY A 310 1.01 -60.17 24.26
CA GLY A 310 0.37 -61.19 23.43
C GLY A 310 1.30 -62.39 23.29
N THR A 311 0.75 -63.60 23.13
CA THR A 311 1.52 -64.85 23.00
C THR A 311 2.55 -64.72 21.88
N ASN A 312 3.84 -64.91 22.18
CA ASN A 312 5.00 -64.71 21.30
C ASN A 312 5.19 -63.33 20.63
N CYS A 313 4.36 -62.32 20.93
CA CYS A 313 4.40 -61.03 20.23
C CYS A 313 5.71 -60.23 20.47
N GLY A 314 6.06 -59.92 21.73
CA GLY A 314 7.29 -59.20 22.10
C GLY A 314 7.45 -57.75 21.60
N ILE A 315 6.54 -57.22 20.78
CA ILE A 315 6.66 -55.90 20.14
C ILE A 315 6.79 -54.76 21.17
N LEU A 316 7.73 -53.84 20.91
CA LEU A 316 8.01 -52.65 21.72
C LEU A 316 7.49 -51.37 21.03
N ALA A 317 6.60 -50.64 21.69
CA ALA A 317 5.98 -49.41 21.21
C ALA A 317 6.25 -48.22 22.15
N CYS A 318 6.47 -47.03 21.60
CA CYS A 318 6.44 -45.80 22.41
C CYS A 318 4.99 -45.47 22.83
N ARG A 319 4.82 -44.53 23.77
CA ARG A 319 3.51 -44.11 24.31
C ARG A 319 2.49 -43.78 23.22
N ASP A 320 2.95 -43.14 22.14
CA ASP A 320 2.09 -42.59 21.11
C ASP A 320 1.84 -43.61 19.99
N CYS A 321 2.85 -44.42 19.65
CA CYS A 321 2.71 -45.51 18.67
C CYS A 321 1.85 -46.71 19.14
N ARG A 322 1.56 -46.87 20.44
CA ARG A 322 0.80 -48.01 20.99
C ARG A 322 -0.61 -48.22 20.41
N GLY A 323 -1.16 -47.22 19.71
CA GLY A 323 -2.45 -47.29 19.00
C GLY A 323 -2.32 -47.31 17.47
N TYR A 324 -1.11 -47.28 16.92
CA TYR A 324 -0.85 -47.28 15.48
C TYR A 324 -0.45 -48.69 15.03
N PHE A 325 -1.24 -49.27 14.13
CA PHE A 325 -1.01 -50.57 13.52
C PHE A 325 -0.57 -50.35 12.06
N PRO A 326 0.74 -50.21 11.76
CA PRO A 326 1.20 -50.07 10.39
C PRO A 326 1.15 -51.42 9.67
N LEU A 327 0.57 -51.42 8.47
CA LEU A 327 0.77 -52.52 7.52
C LEU A 327 2.25 -52.62 7.15
N ARG A 328 2.82 -53.83 7.18
CA ARG A 328 3.93 -54.16 6.28
C ARG A 328 3.38 -54.40 4.87
N LEU A 329 4.21 -54.11 3.88
CA LEU A 329 3.99 -54.50 2.47
C LEU A 329 4.15 -56.01 2.33
#